data_AF-A0A7S3BPV8-F1
#
_entry.id   AF-A0A7S3BPV8-F1
#
_cell.length_a   1.000
_cell.length_b   1.000
_cell.length_c   1.000
_cell.angle_alpha   90.00
_cell.angle_beta   90.00
_cell.angle_gamma   90.00
#
_symmetry.space_group_name_H-M   'P 1'
#
loop_
_entity.id
_entity.type
_entity.pdbx_description
1 polymer ?
#
loop_
_entity_poly.entity_id
_entity_poly.type
_entity_poly.pdbx_seq_one_letter_code
_entity_poly.pdbx_strand_id
1 'polypeptide(L)'
;GVLEPLKYLTQLPVHEFEADYEAHLPESLTGAEFLALCPEGHGDEVTRVDRQARYAVRAPTAHPVREHLRVRSFAQALNAERDGSDEQLEVLGELMFQSHASYGACGLGAGGTDRLVELVKREAAAGCGLFGAKITGGGSGGTVCVLGRSGAAAEAALT
;
A
#
# COMPACT_ATOMS: atom_id res chain seq x y z
N GLY A 1 11.70 25.70 -16.46
CA GLY A 1 10.72 25.15 -17.41
C GLY A 1 9.42 25.00 -16.66
N VAL A 2 8.29 25.31 -17.30
CA VAL A 2 6.96 25.06 -16.69
C VAL A 2 6.84 23.55 -16.53
N LEU A 3 6.76 23.07 -15.29
CA LEU A 3 6.46 21.66 -15.03
C LEU A 3 5.00 21.44 -15.44
N GLU A 4 4.78 20.55 -16.39
CA GLU A 4 3.44 20.09 -16.75
C GLU A 4 2.78 19.49 -15.51
N PRO A 5 1.52 19.83 -15.21
CA PRO A 5 0.83 19.30 -14.04
C PRO A 5 0.71 17.77 -14.13
N LEU A 6 0.99 17.08 -13.01
CA LEU A 6 0.84 15.64 -12.92
C LEU A 6 -0.62 15.24 -13.13
N LYS A 7 -0.85 14.23 -13.96
CA LYS A 7 -2.20 13.64 -14.14
C LYS A 7 -2.49 12.58 -13.07
N TYR A 8 -1.47 11.84 -12.65
CA TYR A 8 -1.57 10.81 -11.61
C TYR A 8 -0.33 10.85 -10.71
N LEU A 9 -0.53 10.63 -9.40
CA LEU A 9 0.57 10.56 -8.42
C LEU A 9 1.57 9.43 -8.73
N THR A 10 1.13 8.36 -9.39
CA THR A 10 2.02 7.25 -9.80
C THR A 10 3.07 7.65 -10.84
N GLN A 11 2.95 8.84 -11.45
CA GLN A 11 3.95 9.37 -12.38
C GLN A 11 5.16 9.99 -11.65
N LEU A 12 5.01 10.30 -10.36
CA LEU A 12 6.07 10.87 -9.55
C LEU A 12 7.03 9.75 -9.06
N PRO A 13 8.34 9.84 -9.32
CA PRO A 13 9.31 8.92 -8.74
C PRO A 13 9.37 9.05 -7.22
N VAL A 14 9.56 7.92 -6.51
CA VAL A 14 9.61 7.90 -5.04
C VAL A 14 10.69 8.84 -4.49
N HIS A 15 11.89 8.84 -5.07
CA HIS A 15 12.99 9.68 -4.58
C HIS A 15 12.70 11.18 -4.72
N GLU A 16 12.00 11.59 -5.79
CA GLU A 16 11.61 12.99 -6.00
C GLU A 16 10.50 13.38 -5.02
N PHE A 17 9.50 12.51 -4.84
CA PHE A 17 8.45 12.70 -3.84
C PHE A 17 9.03 12.93 -2.43
N GLU A 18 9.95 12.06 -2.00
CA GLU A 18 10.54 12.10 -0.67
C GLU A 18 11.44 13.32 -0.45
N ALA A 19 12.25 13.68 -1.45
CA ALA A 19 13.17 14.80 -1.36
C ALA A 19 12.45 16.15 -1.41
N ASP A 20 11.48 16.30 -2.32
CA ASP A 20 11.00 17.62 -2.72
C ASP A 20 9.57 17.92 -2.24
N TYR A 21 8.74 16.90 -1.98
CA TYR A 21 7.30 17.11 -1.76
C TYR A 21 6.78 16.62 -0.40
N GLU A 22 7.23 15.48 0.10
CA GLU A 22 6.59 14.81 1.25
C GLU A 22 6.57 15.67 2.52
N ALA A 23 7.68 16.36 2.81
CA ALA A 23 7.80 17.23 3.97
C ALA A 23 6.86 18.46 3.91
N HIS A 24 6.46 18.86 2.71
CA HIS A 24 5.56 20.00 2.48
C HIS A 24 4.08 19.62 2.63
N LEU A 25 3.76 18.31 2.63
CA LEU A 25 2.38 17.85 2.78
C LEU A 25 1.97 17.83 4.26
N PRO A 26 0.83 18.44 4.64
CA PRO A 26 0.28 18.28 5.98
C PRO A 26 -0.17 16.83 6.20
N GLU A 27 -0.20 16.40 7.46
CA GLU A 27 -0.73 15.07 7.79
C GLU A 27 -2.23 14.96 7.48
N SER A 28 -2.98 16.03 7.78
CA SER A 28 -4.41 16.12 7.50
C SER A 28 -4.86 17.56 7.27
N LEU A 29 -5.99 17.74 6.61
CA LEU A 29 -6.70 19.01 6.44
C LEU A 29 -8.19 18.82 6.73
N THR A 30 -8.86 19.86 7.21
CA THR A 30 -10.32 19.93 7.13
C THR A 30 -10.77 20.13 5.69
N GLY A 31 -11.99 19.72 5.36
CA GLY A 31 -12.55 20.01 4.05
C GLY A 31 -12.64 21.51 3.75
N ALA A 32 -12.86 22.35 4.76
CA ALA A 32 -12.85 23.80 4.61
C ALA A 32 -11.47 24.34 4.22
N GLU A 33 -10.39 23.87 4.85
CA GLU A 33 -9.01 24.24 4.51
C GLU A 33 -8.66 23.77 3.09
N PHE A 34 -9.03 22.54 2.73
CA PHE A 34 -8.84 22.03 1.38
C PHE A 34 -9.54 22.89 0.33
N LEU A 35 -10.82 23.23 0.53
CA LEU A 35 -11.58 24.05 -0.43
C LEU A 35 -11.08 25.50 -0.50
N ALA A 36 -10.39 26.01 0.52
CA ALA A 36 -9.71 27.31 0.45
C ALA A 36 -8.47 27.25 -0.46
N LEU A 37 -7.74 26.12 -0.46
CA LEU A 37 -6.59 25.87 -1.33
C LEU A 37 -7.00 25.46 -2.76
N CYS A 38 -8.11 24.72 -2.88
CA CYS A 38 -8.64 24.17 -4.12
C CYS A 38 -10.13 24.54 -4.27
N PRO A 39 -10.46 25.77 -4.70
CA PRO A 39 -11.84 26.23 -4.79
C PRO A 39 -12.73 25.41 -5.74
N GLU A 40 -12.14 24.81 -6.78
CA GLU A 40 -12.82 23.94 -7.75
C GLU A 40 -13.13 22.53 -7.19
N GLY A 41 -12.65 22.21 -5.98
CA GLY A 41 -12.82 20.90 -5.35
C GLY A 41 -11.81 19.85 -5.83
N HIS A 42 -12.19 18.56 -5.74
CA HIS A 42 -11.33 17.42 -6.07
C HIS A 42 -11.65 16.76 -7.43
N GLY A 43 -12.60 17.31 -8.20
CA GLY A 43 -12.91 16.82 -9.55
C GLY A 43 -13.57 15.43 -9.63
N ASP A 44 -14.15 14.93 -8.53
CA ASP A 44 -14.98 13.72 -8.54
C ASP A 44 -16.45 14.15 -8.50
N GLU A 45 -17.24 13.64 -9.46
CA GLU A 45 -18.65 13.99 -9.66
C GLU A 45 -19.58 13.26 -8.70
N VAL A 46 -19.11 12.18 -8.06
CA VAL A 46 -19.90 11.30 -7.19
C VAL A 46 -19.84 11.77 -5.73
N THR A 47 -18.67 12.21 -5.27
CA THR A 47 -18.45 12.61 -3.87
C THR A 47 -18.37 14.13 -3.70
N ARG A 48 -18.58 14.60 -2.47
CA ARG A 48 -18.42 16.02 -2.12
C ARG A 48 -17.56 16.14 -0.87
N VAL A 49 -16.71 17.16 -0.85
CA VAL A 49 -15.92 17.52 0.34
C VAL A 49 -16.88 18.03 1.42
N ASP A 50 -16.96 17.31 2.53
CA ASP A 50 -17.59 17.83 3.74
C ASP A 50 -16.62 18.82 4.39
N ARG A 51 -17.07 20.07 4.53
CA ARG A 51 -16.29 21.17 5.10
C ARG A 51 -15.87 20.90 6.55
N GLN A 52 -16.67 20.14 7.29
CA GLN A 52 -16.45 19.85 8.71
C GLN A 52 -15.59 18.61 8.94
N ALA A 53 -15.54 17.70 7.96
CA ALA A 53 -14.71 16.50 8.05
C ALA A 53 -13.22 16.84 7.99
N ARG A 54 -12.41 15.95 8.58
CA ARG A 54 -10.94 15.97 8.50
C ARG A 54 -10.46 14.80 7.67
N TYR A 55 -9.63 15.09 6.68
CA TYR A 55 -9.10 14.14 5.70
C TYR A 55 -7.60 13.99 5.87
N ALA A 56 -7.10 12.76 5.87
CA ALA A 56 -5.66 12.50 5.79
C ALA A 56 -5.12 12.91 4.41
N VAL A 57 -3.92 13.49 4.39
CA VAL A 57 -3.31 14.02 3.16
C VAL A 57 -1.98 13.32 2.86
N ARG A 58 -0.98 13.47 3.74
CA ARG A 58 0.38 12.94 3.47
C ARG A 58 0.40 11.45 3.16
N ALA A 59 -0.19 10.61 4.01
CA ALA A 59 -0.16 9.16 3.82
C ALA A 59 -0.94 8.69 2.57
N PRO A 60 -2.20 9.14 2.32
CA PRO A 60 -2.92 8.84 1.08
C PRO A 60 -2.23 9.35 -0.19
N THR A 61 -1.52 10.48 -0.14
CA THR A 61 -0.71 10.97 -1.28
C THR A 61 0.51 10.08 -1.51
N ALA A 62 1.21 9.69 -0.45
CA ALA A 62 2.41 8.88 -0.55
C ALA A 62 2.14 7.43 -0.99
N HIS A 63 0.98 6.88 -0.64
CA HIS A 63 0.62 5.50 -0.94
C HIS A 63 0.72 5.16 -2.44
N PRO A 64 0.02 5.83 -3.38
CA PRO A 64 0.10 5.49 -4.80
C PRO A 64 1.50 5.69 -5.39
N VAL A 65 2.26 6.69 -4.91
CA VAL A 65 3.64 6.93 -5.34
C VAL A 65 4.53 5.72 -5.00
N ARG A 66 4.53 5.31 -3.73
CA ARG A 66 5.36 4.19 -3.24
C ARG A 66 4.83 2.83 -3.71
N GLU A 67 3.51 2.67 -3.78
CA GLU A 67 2.88 1.43 -4.25
C GLU A 67 3.18 1.18 -5.73
N HIS A 68 3.27 2.24 -6.54
CA HIS A 68 3.66 2.09 -7.94
C HIS A 68 5.06 1.47 -8.09
N LEU A 69 6.03 1.93 -7.28
CA LEU A 69 7.36 1.32 -7.23
C LEU A 69 7.28 -0.13 -6.75
N ARG A 70 6.56 -0.40 -5.65
CA ARG A 70 6.42 -1.77 -5.11
C ARG A 70 5.81 -2.74 -6.13
N VAL A 71 4.79 -2.34 -6.86
CA VAL A 71 4.17 -3.18 -7.91
C VAL A 71 5.16 -3.50 -9.03
N ARG A 72 5.95 -2.50 -9.47
CA ARG A 72 6.98 -2.71 -10.50
C ARG A 72 8.10 -3.62 -9.99
N SER A 73 8.58 -3.40 -8.77
CA SER A 73 9.58 -4.24 -8.11
C SER A 73 9.08 -5.67 -7.90
N PHE A 74 7.82 -5.83 -7.50
CA PHE A 74 7.19 -7.14 -7.33
C PHE A 74 7.13 -7.88 -8.67
N ALA A 75 6.71 -7.21 -9.75
CA ALA A 75 6.69 -7.80 -11.07
C ALA A 75 8.09 -8.21 -11.55
N GLN A 76 9.11 -7.39 -11.30
CA GLN A 76 10.50 -7.74 -11.63
C GLN A 76 10.99 -8.95 -10.83
N ALA A 77 10.81 -8.94 -9.51
CA ALA A 77 11.21 -10.04 -8.64
C ALA A 77 10.48 -11.33 -9.00
N LEU A 78 9.19 -11.27 -9.34
CA LEU A 78 8.39 -12.44 -9.72
C LEU A 78 8.88 -13.09 -11.03
N ASN A 79 9.41 -12.28 -11.96
CA ASN A 79 9.93 -12.77 -13.25
C ASN A 79 11.42 -13.09 -13.22
N ALA A 80 12.11 -12.90 -12.09
CA ALA A 80 13.51 -13.26 -11.97
C ALA A 80 13.69 -14.80 -12.05
N GLU A 81 14.82 -15.24 -12.60
CA GLU A 81 15.17 -16.66 -12.63
C GLU A 81 15.27 -17.21 -11.21
N ARG A 82 14.72 -18.41 -11.01
CA ARG A 82 14.79 -19.09 -9.72
C ARG A 82 16.13 -19.78 -9.59
N ASP A 83 16.84 -19.48 -8.50
CA ASP A 83 18.08 -20.14 -8.12
C ASP A 83 17.87 -21.34 -7.18
N GLY A 84 16.61 -21.62 -6.81
CA GLY A 84 16.23 -22.69 -5.89
C GLY A 84 16.23 -22.28 -4.41
N SER A 85 16.58 -21.03 -4.10
CA SER A 85 16.48 -20.44 -2.76
C SER A 85 15.09 -19.86 -2.48
N ASP A 86 14.89 -19.42 -1.24
CA ASP A 86 13.68 -18.69 -0.81
C ASP A 86 13.80 -17.17 -0.95
N GLU A 87 14.97 -16.64 -1.34
CA GLU A 87 15.23 -15.19 -1.37
C GLU A 87 14.22 -14.44 -2.26
N GLN A 88 13.87 -15.01 -3.41
CA GLN A 88 12.84 -14.45 -4.28
C GLN A 88 11.48 -14.34 -3.56
N LEU A 89 11.08 -15.37 -2.80
CA LEU A 89 9.80 -15.40 -2.09
C LEU A 89 9.81 -14.45 -0.89
N GLU A 90 10.94 -14.33 -0.19
CA GLU A 90 11.16 -13.38 0.90
C GLU A 90 11.02 -11.94 0.42
N VAL A 91 11.64 -11.57 -0.70
CA VAL A 91 11.52 -10.23 -1.30
C VAL A 91 10.07 -9.94 -1.70
N LEU A 92 9.42 -10.89 -2.39
CA LEU A 92 8.02 -10.74 -2.78
C LEU A 92 7.11 -10.59 -1.56
N GLY A 93 7.36 -11.37 -0.51
CA GLY A 93 6.59 -11.34 0.72
C GLY A 93 6.73 -10.04 1.50
N GLU A 94 7.96 -9.51 1.60
CA GLU A 94 8.23 -8.21 2.20
C GLU A 94 7.50 -7.08 1.47
N LEU A 95 7.49 -7.10 0.13
CA LEU A 95 6.73 -6.13 -0.68
C LEU A 95 5.21 -6.21 -0.40
N MET A 96 4.67 -7.41 -0.15
CA MET A 96 3.26 -7.59 0.24
C MET A 96 2.98 -6.96 1.62
N PHE A 97 3.83 -7.24 2.62
CA PHE A 97 3.65 -6.65 3.95
C PHE A 97 3.76 -5.12 3.92
N GLN A 98 4.70 -4.56 3.15
CA GLN A 98 4.82 -3.12 2.97
C GLN A 98 3.59 -2.51 2.28
N SER A 99 3.04 -3.18 1.27
CA SER A 99 1.78 -2.76 0.62
C SER A 99 0.63 -2.72 1.62
N HIS A 100 0.49 -3.77 2.46
CA HIS A 100 -0.55 -3.80 3.51
C HIS A 100 -0.37 -2.69 4.55
N ALA A 101 0.84 -2.48 5.04
CA ALA A 101 1.14 -1.41 6.00
C ALA A 101 0.83 -0.02 5.41
N SER A 102 1.20 0.20 4.14
CA SER A 102 0.93 1.46 3.45
C SER A 102 -0.57 1.70 3.25
N TYR A 103 -1.34 0.65 2.98
CA TYR A 103 -2.80 0.70 2.90
C TYR A 103 -3.44 1.05 4.26
N GLY A 104 -2.98 0.40 5.33
CA GLY A 104 -3.40 0.71 6.70
C GLY A 104 -3.11 2.16 7.11
N ALA A 105 -1.94 2.69 6.74
CA ALA A 105 -1.57 4.08 7.00
C ALA A 105 -2.49 5.11 6.32
N CYS A 106 -3.22 4.70 5.27
CA CYS A 106 -4.25 5.54 4.65
C CYS A 106 -5.58 5.58 5.44
N GLY A 107 -5.67 4.87 6.57
CA GLY A 107 -6.91 4.71 7.32
C GLY A 107 -7.90 3.72 6.66
N LEU A 108 -7.42 2.91 5.71
CA LEU A 108 -8.25 1.94 4.97
C LEU A 108 -8.18 0.52 5.52
N GLY A 109 -7.35 0.29 6.54
CA GLY A 109 -7.19 -1.02 7.19
C GLY A 109 -8.47 -1.55 7.84
N ALA A 110 -8.45 -2.83 8.20
CA ALA A 110 -9.58 -3.48 8.87
C ALA A 110 -9.07 -4.56 9.83
N GLY A 111 -9.54 -4.54 11.08
CA GLY A 111 -8.99 -5.40 12.14
C GLY A 111 -8.96 -6.90 11.80
N GLY A 112 -9.93 -7.40 11.03
CA GLY A 112 -9.95 -8.79 10.56
C GLY A 112 -8.80 -9.11 9.60
N THR A 113 -8.59 -8.28 8.57
CA THR A 113 -7.50 -8.47 7.60
C THR A 113 -6.14 -8.23 8.24
N ASP A 114 -6.04 -7.24 9.14
CA ASP A 114 -4.81 -6.91 9.85
C ASP A 114 -4.38 -8.08 10.74
N ARG A 115 -5.36 -8.73 11.41
CA ARG A 115 -5.11 -9.92 12.22
C ARG A 115 -4.60 -11.10 11.38
N LEU A 116 -5.17 -11.34 10.21
CA LEU A 116 -4.74 -12.41 9.31
C LEU A 116 -3.31 -12.15 8.79
N VAL A 117 -3.00 -10.93 8.37
CA VAL A 117 -1.65 -10.56 7.92
C VAL A 117 -0.63 -10.73 9.05
N GLU A 118 -0.98 -10.33 10.27
CA GLU A 118 -0.13 -10.52 11.45
C GLU A 118 0.11 -12.00 11.78
N LEU A 119 -0.90 -12.86 11.62
CA LEU A 119 -0.73 -14.31 11.79
C LEU A 119 0.25 -14.87 10.74
N VAL A 120 0.06 -14.54 9.47
CA VAL A 120 0.98 -14.97 8.39
C VAL A 120 2.40 -14.49 8.66
N LYS A 121 2.58 -13.26 9.16
CA LYS A 121 3.90 -12.72 9.49
C LYS A 121 4.62 -13.55 10.56
N ARG A 122 3.89 -14.06 11.56
CA ARG A 122 4.44 -14.96 12.60
C ARG A 122 4.83 -16.31 12.03
N GLU A 123 3.97 -16.90 11.21
CA GLU A 123 4.24 -18.19 10.55
C GLU A 123 5.41 -18.10 9.56
N ALA A 124 5.54 -16.97 8.85
CA ALA A 124 6.69 -16.70 8.00
C ALA A 124 8.00 -16.65 8.81
N ALA A 125 7.99 -15.94 9.94
CA ALA A 125 9.14 -15.91 10.85
C ALA A 125 9.47 -17.27 11.48
N ALA A 126 8.49 -18.16 11.61
CA ALA A 126 8.67 -19.52 12.10
C ALA A 126 9.19 -20.49 11.03
N GLY A 127 9.30 -20.08 9.76
CA GLY A 127 9.78 -20.92 8.68
C GLY A 127 8.75 -21.94 8.18
N CYS A 128 7.45 -21.71 8.39
CA CYS A 128 6.37 -22.62 8.02
C CYS A 128 6.05 -22.64 6.51
N GLY A 129 6.89 -21.99 5.67
CA GLY A 129 6.69 -21.93 4.22
C GLY A 129 5.70 -20.84 3.76
N LEU A 130 5.34 -19.90 4.64
CA LEU A 130 4.66 -18.66 4.27
C LEU A 130 5.68 -17.52 4.19
N PHE A 131 5.43 -16.53 3.31
CA PHE A 131 6.41 -15.46 3.04
C PHE A 131 5.81 -14.07 3.10
N GLY A 132 4.53 -13.91 2.73
CA GLY A 132 3.92 -12.59 2.66
C GLY A 132 2.41 -12.63 2.71
N ALA A 133 1.80 -11.56 3.20
CA ALA A 133 0.37 -11.38 3.11
C ALA A 133 0.00 -9.92 2.95
N LYS A 134 -1.10 -9.66 2.24
CA LYS A 134 -1.70 -8.33 2.18
C LYS A 134 -3.19 -8.37 1.93
N ILE A 135 -3.88 -7.33 2.39
CA ILE A 135 -5.27 -7.07 1.99
C ILE A 135 -5.39 -6.90 0.46
N THR A 136 -6.48 -7.40 -0.09
CA THR A 136 -6.87 -7.26 -1.50
C THR A 136 -8.39 -7.12 -1.64
N GLY A 137 -8.85 -6.64 -2.80
CA GLY A 137 -10.24 -6.25 -3.06
C GLY A 137 -10.51 -4.79 -2.75
N GLY A 138 -11.79 -4.42 -2.58
CA GLY A 138 -12.22 -3.02 -2.40
C GLY A 138 -11.83 -2.37 -1.07
N GLY A 139 -11.24 -3.11 -0.13
CA GLY A 139 -10.93 -2.62 1.22
C GLY A 139 -11.98 -2.94 2.28
N SER A 140 -11.76 -2.46 3.51
CA SER A 140 -12.76 -2.44 4.60
C SER A 140 -13.28 -3.80 5.09
N GLY A 141 -12.43 -4.83 5.15
CA GLY A 141 -12.79 -6.14 5.73
C GLY A 141 -13.03 -7.27 4.73
N GLY A 142 -12.37 -7.21 3.56
CA GLY A 142 -12.44 -8.23 2.52
C GLY A 142 -11.41 -9.37 2.66
N THR A 143 -10.69 -9.65 1.58
CA THR A 143 -9.82 -10.82 1.43
C THR A 143 -8.36 -10.49 1.73
N VAL A 144 -7.61 -11.47 2.26
CA VAL A 144 -6.14 -11.42 2.35
C VAL A 144 -5.55 -12.38 1.34
N CYS A 145 -4.62 -11.88 0.52
CA CYS A 145 -3.80 -12.71 -0.34
C CYS A 145 -2.56 -13.13 0.45
N VAL A 146 -2.23 -14.42 0.43
CA VAL A 146 -1.07 -15.00 1.10
C VAL A 146 -0.13 -15.63 0.07
N LEU A 147 1.16 -15.36 0.21
CA LEU A 147 2.24 -16.00 -0.54
C LEU A 147 2.86 -17.09 0.32
N GLY A 148 2.87 -18.31 -0.22
CA GLY A 148 3.44 -19.49 0.43
C GLY A 148 3.92 -20.52 -0.58
N ARG A 149 4.75 -21.44 -0.13
CA ARG A 149 5.05 -22.67 -0.88
C ARG A 149 3.83 -23.59 -0.87
N SER A 150 3.69 -24.40 -1.91
CA SER A 150 2.79 -25.55 -1.83
C SER A 150 3.40 -26.58 -0.87
N GLY A 151 2.59 -27.08 0.08
CA GLY A 151 3.00 -28.13 0.99
C GLY A 151 2.21 -28.13 2.30
N ALA A 152 2.21 -29.28 2.98
CA ALA A 152 1.40 -29.52 4.17
C ALA A 152 1.67 -28.54 5.32
N ALA A 153 2.91 -28.08 5.50
CA ALA A 153 3.26 -27.11 6.54
C ALA A 153 2.64 -25.73 6.29
N ALA A 154 2.69 -25.25 5.04
CA ALA A 154 2.11 -23.97 4.65
C ALA A 154 0.57 -24.02 4.66
N GLU A 155 -0.02 -25.14 4.25
CA GLU A 155 -1.47 -25.36 4.31
C GLU A 155 -1.98 -25.42 5.76
N ALA A 156 -1.28 -26.14 6.63
CA ALA A 156 -1.62 -26.21 8.05
C ALA A 156 -1.50 -24.85 8.77
N ALA A 157 -0.56 -23.99 8.33
CA ALA A 157 -0.41 -22.64 8.87
C ALA A 157 -1.60 -21.70 8.50
N LEU A 158 -2.46 -22.10 7.58
CA LEU A 158 -3.63 -21.32 7.12
C LEU A 158 -4.96 -21.79 7.71
N THR A 159 -5.00 -22.91 8.45
CA THR A 159 -6.20 -23.55 9.00
C THR A 159 -6.23 -23.53 10.52
#